data_AF-A0A9X9T810-F1
#
_entry.id   AF-A0A9X9T810-F1
#
_cell.length_a   1.000
_cell.length_b   1.000
_cell.length_c   1.000
_cell.angle_alpha   90.00
_cell.angle_beta   90.00
_cell.angle_gamma   90.00
#
_symmetry.space_group_name_H-M   'P 1'
#
loop_
_entity.id
_entity.type
_entity.pdbx_description
1 polymer ?
#
loop_
_entity_poly.entity_id
_entity_poly.type
_entity_poly.pdbx_seq_one_letter_code
_entity_poly.pdbx_strand_id
1 'polypeptide(L)' 'MTYTPRELVIFAGSLVAIIASIYNIIEGATGTGLYVSCFVILMFIIVIVMTLKNESKPAEM' A
#
# COMPACT_ATOMS: atom_id res chain seq x y z
N MET A 1 -6.19 21.03 3.88
CA MET A 1 -6.81 19.73 3.55
C MET A 1 -7.16 19.05 4.86
N THR A 2 -8.45 18.94 5.18
CA THR A 2 -8.90 18.24 6.38
C THR A 2 -9.12 16.79 5.97
N TYR A 3 -8.22 15.89 6.35
CA TYR A 3 -8.40 14.46 6.08
C TYR A 3 -9.63 13.96 6.83
N THR A 4 -10.50 13.24 6.12
CA THR A 4 -11.64 12.61 6.77
C THR A 4 -11.15 11.46 7.66
N PRO A 5 -11.84 11.16 8.78
CA PRO A 5 -11.46 10.06 9.66
C PRO A 5 -11.34 8.72 8.92
N ARG A 6 -12.14 8.53 7.87
CA ARG A 6 -12.09 7.35 6.99
C ARG A 6 -10.75 7.25 6.24
N GLU A 7 -10.27 8.35 5.68
CA GLU A 7 -8.98 8.38 4.97
C GLU A 7 -7.81 8.10 5.90
N LEU A 8 -7.85 8.64 7.12
CA LEU A 8 -6.84 8.36 8.15
C LEU A 8 -6.81 6.87 8.54
N VAL A 9 -7.97 6.24 8.68
CA VAL A 9 -8.08 4.80 8.98
C VAL A 9 -7.52 3.95 7.83
N ILE A 10 -7.82 4.32 6.58
CA ILE A 10 -7.30 3.61 5.41
C ILE A 10 -5.77 3.74 5.34
N PHE A 11 -5.23 4.92 5.62
CA PHE A 11 -3.78 5.16 5.66
C PHE A 11 -3.10 4.38 6.78
N ALA A 12 -3.65 4.40 8.00
CA ALA A 12 -3.10 3.64 9.12
C ALA A 12 -3.15 2.13 8.86
N GLY A 13 -4.26 1.63 8.30
CA GLY A 13 -4.43 0.22 7.95
C GLY A 13 -3.46 -0.24 6.86
N SER A 14 -3.24 0.56 5.82
CA SER A 14 -2.30 0.22 4.76
C SER A 14 -0.85 0.23 5.26
N LEU A 15 -0.49 1.16 6.14
CA LEU A 15 0.82 1.20 6.78
C LEU A 15 1.10 -0.07 7.58
N VAL A 16 0.15 -0.51 8.40
CA VAL A 16 0.28 -1.75 9.20
C VAL A 16 0.43 -2.98 8.29
N ALA A 17 -0.35 -3.08 7.22
CA ALA A 17 -0.28 -4.19 6.27
C ALA A 17 1.08 -4.30 5.58
N ILE A 18 1.71 -3.17 5.25
CA ILE A 18 3.06 -3.14 4.68
C ILE A 18 4.09 -3.61 5.70
N ILE A 19 4.05 -3.08 6.92
CA ILE A 19 4.99 -3.46 7.99
C ILE A 19 4.87 -4.96 8.28
N ALA A 20 3.66 -5.48 8.40
CA ALA A 20 3.41 -6.90 8.59
C ALA A 20 3.96 -7.75 7.44
N SER A 21 3.79 -7.31 6.19
CA SER A 21 4.31 -8.02 5.02
C SER A 21 5.83 -8.04 4.97
N ILE A 22 6.49 -6.92 5.34
CA ILE A 22 7.95 -6.84 5.46
C ILE A 22 8.45 -7.76 6.57
N TYR A 23 7.80 -7.72 7.74
CA TYR A 23 8.15 -8.58 8.87
C TYR A 23 8.08 -10.07 8.51
N ASN A 24 7.00 -10.47 7.83
CA ASN A 24 6.79 -11.84 7.38
C ASN A 24 7.90 -12.31 6.41
N ILE A 25 8.35 -11.43 5.51
CA ILE A 25 9.49 -11.73 4.62
C ILE A 25 10.79 -11.87 5.41
N ILE A 26 11.05 -11.00 6.39
CA ILE A 26 12.27 -11.03 7.22
C ILE A 26 12.32 -12.29 8.09
N GLU A 27 11.20 -12.72 8.66
CA GLU A 27 11.11 -13.97 9.43
C GLU A 27 11.30 -15.23 8.57
N GLY A 28 11.42 -15.08 7.24
CA GLY A 28 11.64 -16.20 6.34
C GLY A 28 10.35 -16.96 6.04
N ALA A 29 9.21 -16.25 5.95
CA ALA A 29 7.95 -16.86 5.55
C ALA A 29 8.11 -17.66 4.25
N THR A 30 7.50 -18.85 4.24
CA THR A 30 7.48 -19.74 3.08
C THR A 30 6.04 -20.04 2.68
N GLY A 31 5.85 -20.47 1.42
CA GLY A 31 4.53 -20.77 0.88
C GLY A 31 3.58 -19.57 0.92
N THR A 32 2.38 -19.77 1.46
CA THR A 32 1.28 -18.79 1.45
C THR A 32 1.66 -17.44 2.06
N GLY A 33 2.43 -17.42 3.16
CA GLY A 33 2.82 -16.18 3.84
C GLY A 33 3.67 -15.26 2.95
N LEU A 34 4.57 -15.83 2.15
CA LEU A 34 5.40 -15.09 1.21
C LEU A 34 4.57 -14.56 0.03
N TYR A 35 3.69 -15.38 -0.55
CA TYR A 35 2.85 -14.95 -1.67
C TYR A 35 1.90 -13.80 -1.28
N VAL A 36 1.30 -13.87 -0.09
CA VAL A 36 0.43 -12.80 0.42
C VAL A 36 1.23 -11.52 0.64
N SER A 37 2.42 -11.62 1.25
CA SER A 37 3.29 -10.46 1.50
C SER A 37 3.73 -9.79 0.20
N CYS A 38 4.15 -10.57 -0.80
CA CYS A 38 4.48 -10.05 -2.13
C CYS A 38 3.28 -9.41 -2.83
N PHE A 39 2.09 -10.02 -2.73
CA PHE A 39 0.87 -9.48 -3.33
C PHE A 39 0.49 -8.12 -2.71
N VAL A 40 0.54 -7.99 -1.38
CA VAL A 40 0.26 -6.74 -0.66
C VAL A 40 1.23 -5.64 -1.08
N ILE A 41 2.52 -5.94 -1.16
CA ILE A 41 3.55 -4.98 -1.61
C ILE A 41 3.29 -4.55 -3.06
N LEU A 42 2.96 -5.49 -3.96
CA LEU A 42 2.64 -5.18 -5.35
C LEU A 42 1.42 -4.28 -5.49
N MET A 43 0.34 -4.58 -4.76
CA MET A 43 -0.87 -3.75 -4.73
C MET A 43 -0.55 -2.32 -4.25
N PHE A 44 0.29 -2.18 -3.23
CA PHE A 44 0.70 -0.88 -2.74
C PHE A 44 1.51 -0.07 -3.78
N ILE A 45 2.44 -0.71 -4.49
CA ILE A 45 3.20 -0.07 -5.57
C ILE A 45 2.26 0.41 -6.69
N ILE A 46 1.29 -0.41 -7.09
CA ILE A 46 0.31 -0.04 -8.12
C ILE A 46 -0.47 1.21 -7.68
N VAL A 47 -0.94 1.25 -6.44
CA VAL A 47 -1.65 2.42 -5.91
C VAL A 47 -0.76 3.66 -5.94
N ILE A 48 0.51 3.57 -5.52
CA ILE A 48 1.45 4.69 -5.60
C ILE A 48 1.62 5.16 -7.05
N VAL A 49 1.87 4.25 -7.98
CA VAL A 49 2.06 4.60 -9.40
C VAL A 49 0.81 5.23 -9.98
N MET A 50 -0.38 4.73 -9.65
CA MET A 50 -1.65 5.33 -10.09
C MET A 50 -1.86 6.72 -9.49
N THR A 51 -1.58 6.91 -8.21
CA THR A 51 -1.65 8.22 -7.55
C THR A 51 -0.69 9.20 -8.20
N LEU A 52 0.58 8.84 -8.37
CA LEU A 52 1.58 9.69 -9.03
C LEU A 52 1.19 10.01 -10.47
N LYS A 53 0.64 9.04 -11.22
CA LYS A 53 0.18 9.26 -12.59
C LYS A 53 -1.04 10.19 -12.65
N ASN A 54 -1.91 10.15 -11.64
CA ASN A 54 -3.07 11.03 -11.55
C ASN A 54 -2.71 12.43 -11.07
N GLU A 55 -1.73 12.58 -10.17
CA GLU A 55 -1.17 13.89 -9.79
C GLU A 55 -0.34 14.52 -10.91
N SER A 56 0.30 13.69 -11.75
CA SER A 56 1.09 14.15 -12.92
C SER A 56 0.24 14.53 -14.13
N LYS A 57 -1.07 14.27 -14.10
CA LYS A 57 -2.00 14.87 -15.06
C LYS A 57 -2.33 16.27 -14.53
N PRO A 58 -1.83 17.37 -15.14
CA PRO A 58 -2.43 18.67 -14.88
C PRO A 58 -3.93 18.50 -15.14
N ALA A 59 -4.75 19.00 -14.21
CA ALA A 59 -6.19 19.00 -14.35
C ALA A 59 -6.55 19.44 -15.78
N GLU A 60 -6.97 18.49 -16.61
CA GLU A 60 -7.55 18.84 -17.90
C GLU A 60 -8.92 19.44 -17.60
N MET A 61 -8.91 20.78 -17.60
CA MET A 61 -10.01 21.75 -17.65
C MET A 61 -10.80 22.00 -16.36
#